data_AF-K6FGP4-F1
#
_entry.id   AF-K6FGP4-F1
#
_cell.length_a   1.000
_cell.length_b   1.000
_cell.length_c   1.000
_cell.angle_alpha   90.00
_cell.angle_beta   90.00
_cell.angle_gamma   90.00
#
_symmetry.space_group_name_H-M   'P 1'
#
loop_
_entity.id
_entity.type
_entity.pdbx_description
1 polymer ?
#
loop_
_entity_poly.entity_id
_entity_poly.type
_entity_poly.pdbx_seq_one_letter_code
_entity_poly.pdbx_strand_id
1 'polypeptide(L)'
;MNAPAAFLRRLFASTLATATVLVAAILLLASLGFYFVELRDIPGRTLFDALWWAMTTLSTVGYGDIVPTTVPGRLIGMGIMGAGVGIMAVLTGNLASALIERRNRKRLGLLPVKTAGHSIVLGCNAHAPGLIKALATAAPLSRGPAVVLVATLTPEAFAEMAADLNLEENLSFCRGNPAQETVVARAAPAAARAAYILSQDGLSPEEADQQTLLTALTFRGLAPKVQLYAEALLEANRKHLARAGVDVTLVRGDLTERALETMGEHPALWHFLERLLGTSGNRAMRARAMSHDEKGLRWSALVGHALAAGDGLPVAVFRLRRDITIKELLDADSALDQFILELFSAYGQEGRLGRQGPAVAVNPGDGLDLADFDGLILLKTQAPPTKVHAPAGDGEQP
;
A
#
# COMPACT_ATOMS: atom_id res chain seq x y z
N MET A 1 -11.36 -46.80 -26.80
CA MET A 1 -10.14 -46.63 -27.64
C MET A 1 -9.85 -45.15 -27.97
N ASN A 2 -9.79 -44.22 -27.00
CA ASN A 2 -9.51 -42.79 -27.25
C ASN A 2 -8.40 -42.16 -26.37
N ALA A 3 -7.66 -42.98 -25.61
CA ALA A 3 -6.58 -42.51 -24.72
C ALA A 3 -5.43 -41.74 -25.42
N PRO A 4 -4.94 -42.12 -26.62
CA PRO A 4 -3.83 -41.38 -27.24
C PRO A 4 -4.24 -39.98 -27.71
N ALA A 5 -5.47 -39.81 -28.19
CA ALA A 5 -5.97 -38.52 -28.69
C ALA A 5 -6.18 -37.47 -27.57
N ALA A 6 -6.59 -37.92 -26.38
CA ALA A 6 -6.75 -37.04 -25.21
C ALA A 6 -5.40 -36.62 -24.60
N PHE A 7 -4.39 -37.51 -24.64
CA PHE A 7 -3.03 -37.22 -24.21
C PHE A 7 -2.33 -36.23 -25.16
N LEU A 8 -2.48 -36.43 -26.47
CA LEU A 8 -2.01 -35.49 -27.49
C LEU A 8 -2.65 -34.10 -27.31
N ARG A 9 -3.97 -34.00 -27.10
CA ARG A 9 -4.64 -32.71 -26.84
C ARG A 9 -4.13 -32.00 -25.57
N ARG A 10 -3.70 -32.73 -24.54
CA ARG A 10 -3.12 -32.15 -23.31
C ARG A 10 -1.66 -31.71 -23.50
N LEU A 11 -0.87 -32.45 -24.28
CA LEU A 11 0.49 -32.04 -24.65
C LEU A 11 0.48 -30.76 -25.51
N PHE A 12 -0.48 -30.61 -26.43
CA PHE A 12 -0.60 -29.40 -27.25
C PHE A 12 -1.25 -28.20 -26.53
N ALA A 13 -1.70 -28.36 -25.27
CA ALA A 13 -2.35 -27.28 -24.51
C ALA A 13 -1.36 -26.31 -23.84
N SER A 14 -0.06 -26.62 -23.81
CA SER A 14 0.96 -25.73 -23.24
C SER A 14 2.11 -25.51 -24.23
N THR A 15 2.49 -24.25 -24.45
CA THR A 15 3.56 -23.85 -25.39
C THR A 15 4.88 -24.57 -25.11
N LEU A 16 5.16 -24.86 -23.83
CA LEU A 16 6.32 -25.61 -23.38
C LEU A 16 6.28 -27.08 -23.81
N ALA A 17 5.17 -27.79 -23.60
CA ALA A 17 5.07 -29.20 -23.97
C ALA A 17 5.11 -29.40 -25.50
N THR A 18 4.47 -28.52 -26.27
CA THR A 18 4.58 -28.52 -27.73
C THR A 18 6.02 -28.32 -28.20
N ALA A 19 6.76 -27.39 -27.58
CA ALA A 19 8.17 -27.16 -27.90
C ALA A 19 9.02 -28.39 -27.57
N THR A 20 8.85 -29.01 -26.39
CA THR A 20 9.59 -30.22 -26.00
C THR A 20 9.35 -31.39 -26.95
N VAL A 21 8.09 -31.62 -27.36
CA VAL A 21 7.74 -32.67 -28.31
C VAL A 21 8.37 -32.40 -29.68
N LEU A 22 8.37 -31.15 -30.14
CA LEU A 22 8.98 -30.76 -31.41
C LEU A 22 10.50 -30.98 -31.40
N VAL A 23 11.19 -30.59 -30.33
CA VAL A 23 12.64 -30.84 -30.16
C VAL A 23 12.94 -32.33 -30.17
N ALA A 24 12.18 -33.14 -29.43
CA ALA A 24 12.37 -34.58 -29.39
C ALA A 24 12.16 -35.23 -30.77
N ALA A 25 11.15 -34.78 -31.53
CA ALA A 25 10.90 -35.26 -32.89
C ALA A 25 12.04 -34.88 -33.85
N ILE A 26 12.53 -33.64 -33.80
CA ILE A 26 13.66 -33.18 -34.63
C ILE A 26 14.92 -33.99 -34.32
N LEU A 27 15.24 -34.19 -33.03
CA LEU A 27 16.38 -35.00 -32.61
C LEU A 27 16.25 -36.44 -33.11
N LEU A 28 15.08 -37.05 -32.95
CA LEU A 28 14.85 -38.43 -33.39
C LEU A 28 15.00 -38.58 -34.91
N LEU A 29 14.38 -37.67 -35.69
CA LEU A 29 14.46 -37.69 -37.15
C LEU A 29 15.87 -37.42 -37.65
N ALA A 30 16.57 -36.45 -37.08
CA ALA A 30 17.94 -36.13 -37.46
C ALA A 30 18.91 -37.27 -37.10
N SER A 31 18.75 -37.88 -35.93
CA SER A 31 19.58 -39.01 -35.48
C SER A 31 19.37 -40.23 -36.38
N LEU A 32 18.11 -40.57 -36.69
CA LEU A 32 17.79 -41.71 -37.54
C LEU A 32 18.28 -41.48 -38.98
N GLY A 33 18.01 -40.30 -39.54
CA GLY A 33 18.47 -39.92 -40.87
C GLY A 33 19.99 -39.91 -40.98
N PHE A 34 20.69 -39.32 -40.01
CA PHE A 34 22.15 -39.28 -39.98
C PHE A 34 22.75 -40.69 -39.83
N TYR A 35 22.17 -41.53 -38.99
CA TYR A 35 22.62 -42.92 -38.85
C TYR A 35 22.53 -43.69 -40.17
N PHE A 36 21.39 -43.63 -40.86
CA PHE A 36 21.20 -44.36 -42.11
C PHE A 36 22.03 -43.85 -43.28
N VAL A 37 22.36 -42.56 -43.28
CA VAL A 37 23.07 -41.90 -44.40
C VAL A 37 24.59 -41.87 -44.20
N GLU A 38 25.07 -41.76 -42.96
CA GLU A 38 26.51 -41.59 -42.67
C GLU A 38 27.12 -42.72 -41.85
N LEU A 39 26.42 -43.24 -40.83
CA LEU A 39 27.05 -44.09 -39.81
C LEU A 39 26.79 -45.59 -39.96
N ARG A 40 25.75 -45.99 -40.70
CA ARG A 40 25.30 -47.40 -40.80
C ARG A 40 26.40 -48.34 -41.29
N ASP A 41 27.20 -47.89 -42.24
CA ASP A 41 28.24 -48.70 -42.89
C ASP A 41 29.62 -48.54 -42.21
N ILE A 42 29.70 -47.77 -41.12
CA ILE A 42 30.94 -47.55 -40.38
C ILE A 42 31.02 -48.53 -39.19
N PRO A 43 32.03 -49.41 -39.13
CA PRO A 43 32.20 -50.36 -38.03
C PRO A 43 32.31 -49.65 -36.68
N GLY A 44 31.52 -50.11 -35.70
CA GLY A 44 31.56 -49.60 -34.32
C GLY A 44 30.73 -48.33 -34.06
N ARG A 45 30.06 -47.76 -35.06
CA ARG A 45 29.13 -46.64 -34.88
C ARG A 45 27.70 -47.11 -34.63
N THR A 46 27.01 -46.42 -33.74
CA THR A 46 25.69 -46.79 -33.23
C THR A 46 24.67 -45.68 -33.45
N LEU A 47 23.39 -45.99 -33.25
CA LEU A 47 22.32 -44.98 -33.22
C LEU A 47 22.55 -43.92 -32.12
N PHE A 48 23.22 -44.30 -31.03
CA PHE A 48 23.56 -43.37 -29.96
C PHE A 48 24.59 -42.33 -30.42
N ASP A 49 25.57 -42.72 -31.24
CA ASP A 49 26.53 -41.79 -31.85
C ASP A 49 25.83 -40.76 -32.76
N ALA A 50 24.78 -41.19 -33.47
CA ALA A 50 23.98 -40.28 -34.28
C ALA A 50 23.17 -39.29 -33.42
N LEU A 51 22.63 -39.75 -32.29
CA LEU A 51 21.94 -38.91 -31.31
C LEU A 51 22.89 -37.93 -30.62
N TRP A 52 24.08 -38.38 -30.26
CA TRP A 52 25.15 -37.54 -29.74
C TRP A 52 25.50 -36.42 -30.72
N TRP A 53 25.74 -36.75 -31.99
CA TRP A 53 25.98 -35.76 -33.03
C TRP A 53 24.81 -34.78 -33.18
N ALA A 54 23.57 -35.29 -33.22
CA ALA A 54 22.38 -34.44 -33.32
C ALA A 54 22.24 -33.49 -32.12
N MET A 55 22.47 -33.98 -30.90
CA MET A 55 22.40 -33.17 -29.67
C MET A 55 23.45 -32.06 -29.66
N THR A 56 24.72 -32.39 -29.94
CA THR A 56 25.83 -31.44 -29.94
C THR A 56 25.70 -30.38 -31.03
N THR A 57 25.13 -30.75 -32.18
CA THR A 57 24.86 -29.83 -33.29
C THR A 57 23.67 -28.92 -32.97
N LEU A 58 22.58 -29.49 -32.45
CA LEU A 58 21.39 -28.72 -32.05
C LEU A 58 21.70 -27.71 -30.92
N SER A 59 22.55 -28.11 -29.96
CA SER A 59 23.00 -27.25 -28.86
C SER A 59 24.07 -26.23 -29.27
N THR A 60 24.49 -26.22 -30.55
CA THR A 60 25.55 -25.36 -31.08
C THR A 60 26.93 -25.57 -30.43
N VAL A 61 27.16 -26.71 -29.79
CA VAL A 61 28.46 -27.06 -29.16
C VAL A 61 29.44 -27.57 -30.21
N GLY A 62 29.02 -28.55 -31.03
CA GLY A 62 29.77 -29.05 -32.18
C GLY A 62 31.22 -29.47 -31.90
N TYR A 63 31.43 -30.57 -31.17
CA TYR A 63 32.78 -31.06 -30.84
C TYR A 63 33.64 -31.44 -32.05
N GLY A 64 33.02 -31.74 -33.20
CA GLY A 64 33.72 -32.07 -34.45
C GLY A 64 34.30 -33.50 -34.50
N ASP A 65 33.95 -34.33 -33.53
CA ASP A 65 34.30 -35.75 -33.42
C ASP A 65 33.51 -36.65 -34.41
N ILE A 66 32.31 -36.22 -34.77
CA ILE A 66 31.45 -36.84 -35.79
C ILE A 66 30.96 -35.72 -36.71
N VAL A 67 31.13 -35.88 -38.02
CA VAL A 67 30.75 -34.87 -39.02
C VAL A 67 30.16 -35.50 -40.28
N PRO A 68 29.18 -34.86 -40.94
CA PRO A 68 28.63 -35.35 -42.21
C PRO A 68 29.65 -35.22 -43.35
N THR A 69 29.92 -36.34 -44.03
CA THR A 69 30.82 -36.39 -45.19
C THR A 69 30.06 -36.42 -46.51
N THR A 70 28.85 -36.98 -46.52
CA THR A 70 27.97 -37.11 -47.68
C THR A 70 27.11 -35.87 -47.89
N VAL A 71 26.67 -35.66 -49.13
CA VAL A 71 25.73 -34.59 -49.49
C VAL A 71 24.42 -34.68 -48.68
N PRO A 72 23.71 -35.83 -48.64
CA PRO A 72 22.49 -35.93 -47.84
C PRO A 72 22.71 -35.77 -46.33
N GLY A 73 23.84 -36.23 -45.77
CA GLY A 73 24.18 -35.99 -44.36
C GLY A 73 24.39 -34.52 -44.05
N ARG A 74 25.01 -33.76 -44.96
CA ARG A 74 25.17 -32.31 -44.83
C ARG A 74 23.84 -31.57 -44.87
N LEU A 75 22.88 -32.01 -45.70
CA LEU A 75 21.54 -31.43 -45.73
C LEU A 75 20.78 -31.64 -44.41
N ILE A 76 20.91 -32.82 -43.79
CA ILE A 76 20.37 -33.09 -42.44
C ILE A 76 21.06 -32.16 -41.42
N GLY A 77 22.38 -32.01 -41.51
CA GLY A 77 23.17 -31.08 -40.70
C GLY A 77 22.67 -29.63 -40.79
N MET A 78 22.44 -29.12 -42.00
CA MET A 78 21.89 -27.78 -42.21
C MET A 78 20.51 -27.62 -41.59
N GLY A 79 19.65 -28.64 -41.70
CA GLY A 79 18.32 -28.66 -41.11
C GLY A 79 18.34 -28.58 -39.57
N ILE A 80 19.17 -29.41 -38.93
CA ILE A 80 19.27 -29.41 -37.46
C ILE A 80 19.95 -28.15 -36.91
N MET A 81 20.94 -27.59 -37.62
CA MET A 81 21.54 -26.29 -37.26
C MET A 81 20.50 -25.18 -37.30
N GLY A 82 19.69 -25.12 -38.38
CA GLY A 82 18.59 -24.15 -38.48
C GLY A 82 17.53 -24.33 -37.38
N ALA A 83 17.18 -25.58 -37.06
CA ALA A 83 16.28 -25.89 -35.96
C ALA A 83 16.83 -25.45 -34.59
N GLY A 84 18.13 -25.66 -34.34
CA GLY A 84 18.79 -25.26 -33.09
C GLY A 84 18.71 -23.75 -32.85
N VAL A 85 19.04 -22.95 -33.88
CA VAL A 85 18.89 -21.49 -33.83
C VAL A 85 17.43 -21.08 -33.60
N GLY A 86 16.48 -21.71 -34.28
CA GLY A 86 15.05 -21.44 -34.11
C GLY A 86 14.55 -21.72 -32.68
N ILE A 87 14.94 -22.83 -32.08
CA ILE A 87 14.58 -23.20 -30.71
C ILE A 87 15.16 -22.20 -29.71
N MET A 88 16.43 -21.82 -29.87
CA MET A 88 17.07 -20.82 -29.01
C MET A 88 16.40 -19.45 -29.11
N ALA A 89 15.98 -19.04 -30.32
CA ALA A 89 15.24 -17.80 -30.54
C ALA A 89 13.87 -17.82 -29.82
N VAL A 90 13.12 -18.92 -29.92
CA VAL A 90 11.82 -19.07 -29.24
C VAL A 90 11.98 -19.08 -27.72
N LEU A 91 12.97 -19.80 -27.19
CA LEU A 91 13.24 -19.86 -25.75
C LEU A 91 13.59 -18.47 -25.20
N THR A 92 14.48 -17.76 -25.89
CA THR A 92 14.89 -16.39 -25.52
C THR A 92 13.71 -15.43 -25.61
N GLY A 93 12.91 -15.50 -26.67
CA GLY A 93 11.70 -14.69 -26.84
C GLY A 93 10.69 -14.90 -25.71
N ASN A 94 10.40 -16.16 -25.35
CA ASN A 94 9.49 -16.48 -24.25
C ASN A 94 9.98 -15.97 -22.90
N LEU A 95 11.28 -16.10 -22.60
CA LEU A 95 11.86 -15.58 -21.36
C LEU A 95 11.80 -14.05 -21.33
N ALA A 96 12.15 -13.39 -22.44
CA ALA A 96 12.06 -11.94 -22.57
C ALA A 96 10.61 -11.46 -22.38
N SER A 97 9.63 -12.09 -23.05
CA SER A 97 8.21 -11.79 -22.89
C SER A 97 7.74 -11.97 -21.45
N ALA A 98 8.16 -13.03 -20.76
CA ALA A 98 7.80 -13.25 -19.35
C ALA A 98 8.38 -12.17 -18.42
N LEU A 99 9.62 -11.73 -18.65
CA LEU A 99 10.25 -10.65 -17.89
C LEU A 99 9.58 -9.30 -18.18
N ILE A 100 9.28 -9.01 -19.45
CA ILE A 100 8.57 -7.80 -19.88
C ILE A 100 7.17 -7.77 -19.27
N GLU A 101 6.42 -8.87 -19.33
CA GLU A 101 5.08 -8.97 -18.75
C GLU A 101 5.11 -8.74 -17.23
N ARG A 102 6.09 -9.32 -16.52
CA ARG A 102 6.27 -9.04 -15.09
C ARG A 102 6.59 -7.58 -14.82
N ARG A 103 7.46 -6.96 -15.63
CA ARG A 103 7.83 -5.55 -15.49
C ARG A 103 6.63 -4.63 -15.78
N ASN A 104 5.86 -4.94 -16.82
CA ASN A 104 4.63 -4.25 -17.17
C ASN A 104 3.61 -4.37 -16.04
N ARG A 105 3.33 -5.57 -15.53
CA ARG A 105 2.41 -5.76 -14.38
C ARG A 105 2.84 -4.99 -13.14
N LYS A 106 4.15 -4.92 -12.86
CA LYS A 106 4.68 -4.09 -11.76
C LYS A 106 4.38 -2.61 -12.00
N ARG A 107 4.68 -2.10 -13.20
CA ARG A 107 4.42 -0.71 -13.60
C ARG A 107 2.94 -0.36 -13.59
N LEU A 108 2.07 -1.31 -13.95
CA LEU A 108 0.62 -1.17 -13.91
C LEU A 108 0.04 -1.18 -12.48
N GLY A 109 0.87 -1.36 -11.44
CA GLY A 109 0.41 -1.47 -10.05
C GLY A 109 -0.40 -2.73 -9.77
N LEU A 110 -0.14 -3.82 -10.52
CA LEU A 110 -0.94 -5.04 -10.45
C LEU A 110 -0.38 -6.11 -9.51
N LEU A 111 0.88 -5.96 -9.08
CA LEU A 111 1.57 -6.91 -8.23
C LEU A 111 1.40 -6.56 -6.74
N PRO A 112 1.41 -7.56 -5.84
CA PRO A 112 1.39 -7.31 -4.40
C PRO A 112 2.67 -6.62 -3.93
N VAL A 113 2.51 -5.66 -3.03
CA VAL A 113 3.60 -4.94 -2.37
C VAL A 113 4.06 -5.74 -1.15
N LYS A 114 5.36 -5.98 -1.03
CA LYS A 114 5.97 -6.68 0.10
C LYS A 114 6.70 -5.66 0.98
N THR A 115 5.99 -5.05 1.91
CA THR A 115 6.52 -4.06 2.86
C THR A 115 5.76 -4.13 4.19
N ALA A 116 6.35 -3.58 5.25
CA ALA A 116 5.75 -3.52 6.58
C ALA A 116 6.09 -2.18 7.26
N GLY A 117 5.20 -1.69 8.11
CA GLY A 117 5.35 -0.40 8.79
C GLY A 117 5.09 0.83 7.90
N HIS A 118 4.63 0.61 6.66
CA HIS A 118 4.26 1.64 5.71
C HIS A 118 2.90 2.26 6.04
N SER A 119 2.63 3.42 5.46
CA SER A 119 1.29 4.01 5.46
C SER A 119 0.54 3.66 4.17
N ILE A 120 -0.76 3.43 4.25
CA ILE A 120 -1.61 3.18 3.08
C ILE A 120 -2.50 4.38 2.84
N VAL A 121 -2.57 4.86 1.59
CA VAL A 121 -3.53 5.87 1.16
C VAL A 121 -4.52 5.20 0.20
N LEU A 122 -5.80 5.26 0.53
CA LEU A 122 -6.90 4.62 -0.18
C LEU A 122 -7.73 5.71 -0.86
N GLY A 123 -7.77 5.70 -2.19
CA GLY A 123 -8.35 6.78 -2.97
C GLY A 123 -7.33 7.88 -3.31
N CYS A 124 -7.72 8.76 -4.21
CA CYS A 124 -6.93 9.91 -4.62
C CYS A 124 -7.87 11.08 -4.93
N ASN A 125 -7.51 12.25 -4.40
CA ASN A 125 -8.15 13.53 -4.62
C ASN A 125 -7.09 14.63 -4.71
N ALA A 126 -7.49 15.89 -4.85
CA ALA A 126 -6.58 17.03 -4.91
C ALA A 126 -5.60 17.15 -3.72
N HIS A 127 -5.95 16.61 -2.54
CA HIS A 127 -5.11 16.68 -1.33
C HIS A 127 -4.16 15.48 -1.17
N ALA A 128 -4.35 14.42 -1.95
CA ALA A 128 -3.54 13.20 -1.85
C ALA A 128 -2.02 13.44 -1.98
N PRO A 129 -1.51 14.24 -2.94
CA PRO A 129 -0.06 14.47 -3.07
C PRO A 129 0.57 15.09 -1.81
N GLY A 130 -0.13 16.06 -1.20
CA GLY A 130 0.32 16.70 0.03
C GLY A 130 0.39 15.74 1.21
N LEU A 131 -0.63 14.89 1.38
CA LEU A 131 -0.66 13.84 2.40
C LEU A 131 0.47 12.82 2.17
N ILE A 132 0.62 12.31 0.94
CA ILE A 132 1.64 11.32 0.59
C ILE A 132 3.04 11.86 0.91
N LYS A 133 3.33 13.12 0.53
CA LYS A 133 4.60 13.78 0.83
C LYS A 133 4.84 13.86 2.33
N ALA A 134 3.85 14.35 3.08
CA ALA A 134 3.97 14.48 4.53
C ALA A 134 4.21 13.13 5.22
N LEU A 135 3.52 12.08 4.79
CA LEU A 135 3.68 10.72 5.32
C LEU A 135 5.06 10.13 4.98
N ALA A 136 5.53 10.31 3.75
CA ALA A 136 6.84 9.84 3.32
C ALA A 136 7.98 10.54 4.08
N THR A 137 7.89 11.86 4.27
CA THR A 137 8.89 12.64 5.03
C THR A 137 8.91 12.26 6.52
N ALA A 138 7.75 11.90 7.09
CA ALA A 138 7.64 11.50 8.50
C ALA A 138 7.94 10.00 8.73
N ALA A 139 8.15 9.22 7.66
CA ALA A 139 8.38 7.80 7.77
C ALA A 139 9.81 7.50 8.26
N PRO A 140 10.01 6.44 9.06
CA PRO A 140 11.36 5.97 9.42
C PRO A 140 12.11 5.52 8.16
N LEU A 141 13.43 5.73 8.13
CA LEU A 141 14.30 5.17 7.09
C LEU A 141 14.13 3.65 7.03
N SER A 142 13.58 3.17 5.91
CA SER A 142 13.21 1.77 5.71
C SER A 142 13.70 1.30 4.34
N ARG A 143 13.93 0.00 4.17
CA ARG A 143 14.36 -0.60 2.88
C ARG A 143 13.25 -0.70 1.82
N GLY A 144 12.02 -0.30 2.14
CA GLY A 144 10.84 -0.44 1.27
C GLY A 144 10.05 0.87 1.18
N PRO A 145 8.98 0.88 0.36
CA PRO A 145 8.18 2.08 0.17
C PRO A 145 7.56 2.52 1.49
N ALA A 146 7.72 3.80 1.82
CA ALA A 146 7.14 4.44 2.98
C ALA A 146 5.61 4.54 2.87
N VAL A 147 5.11 4.72 1.64
CA VAL A 147 3.69 4.90 1.35
C VAL A 147 3.25 3.98 0.22
N VAL A 148 2.07 3.38 0.36
CA VAL A 148 1.41 2.60 -0.70
C VAL A 148 0.08 3.28 -1.04
N LEU A 149 -0.06 3.75 -2.28
CA LEU A 149 -1.27 4.35 -2.81
C LEU A 149 -2.14 3.27 -3.48
N VAL A 150 -3.41 3.21 -3.11
CA VAL A 150 -4.42 2.36 -3.73
C VAL A 150 -5.47 3.25 -4.38
N ALA A 151 -5.45 3.35 -5.71
CA ALA A 151 -6.37 4.23 -6.42
C ALA A 151 -6.65 3.74 -7.84
N THR A 152 -7.71 4.28 -8.43
CA THR A 152 -8.12 4.07 -9.82
C THR A 152 -7.36 4.98 -10.81
N LEU A 153 -6.14 5.37 -10.47
CA LEU A 153 -5.29 6.20 -11.32
C LEU A 153 -4.71 5.41 -12.50
N THR A 154 -4.36 6.13 -13.58
CA THR A 154 -3.53 5.56 -14.65
C THR A 154 -2.08 5.43 -14.17
N PRO A 155 -1.33 4.44 -14.66
CA PRO A 155 0.10 4.29 -14.35
C PRO A 155 0.92 5.53 -14.69
N GLU A 156 0.52 6.26 -15.73
CA GLU A 156 1.16 7.49 -16.18
C GLU A 156 0.96 8.62 -15.16
N ALA A 157 -0.29 8.86 -14.72
CA ALA A 157 -0.59 9.87 -13.70
C ALA A 157 0.06 9.56 -12.35
N PHE A 158 0.16 8.27 -12.00
CA PHE A 158 0.91 7.85 -10.82
C PHE A 158 2.42 8.16 -10.95
N ALA A 159 3.02 7.87 -12.11
CA ALA A 159 4.44 8.10 -12.34
C ALA A 159 4.79 9.60 -12.30
N GLU A 160 3.94 10.43 -12.91
CA GLU A 160 4.03 11.90 -12.84
C GLU A 160 3.98 12.39 -11.39
N MET A 161 2.96 11.98 -10.63
CA MET A 161 2.85 12.32 -9.21
C MET A 161 4.06 11.87 -8.39
N ALA A 162 4.55 10.65 -8.62
CA ALA A 162 5.72 10.13 -7.89
C ALA A 162 6.99 10.94 -8.20
N ALA A 163 7.17 11.37 -9.45
CA ALA A 163 8.28 12.22 -9.89
C ALA A 163 8.18 13.63 -9.28
N ASP A 164 7.00 14.28 -9.36
CA ASP A 164 6.77 15.61 -8.80
C ASP A 164 7.05 15.69 -7.30
N LEU A 165 6.75 14.59 -6.59
CA LEU A 165 6.98 14.48 -5.16
C LEU A 165 8.41 14.04 -4.80
N ASN A 166 9.23 13.63 -5.78
CA ASN A 166 10.54 12.98 -5.60
C ASN A 166 10.45 11.72 -4.70
N LEU A 167 9.46 10.87 -4.96
CA LEU A 167 9.17 9.67 -4.15
C LEU A 167 9.18 8.36 -4.97
N GLU A 168 9.83 8.33 -6.13
CA GLU A 168 9.80 7.19 -7.06
C GLU A 168 10.21 5.85 -6.41
N GLU A 169 11.14 5.88 -5.45
CA GLU A 169 11.57 4.69 -4.70
C GLU A 169 10.79 4.47 -3.39
N ASN A 170 10.13 5.50 -2.87
CA ASN A 170 9.47 5.50 -1.57
C ASN A 170 7.94 5.41 -1.66
N LEU A 171 7.38 5.49 -2.86
CA LEU A 171 5.94 5.41 -3.14
C LEU A 171 5.65 4.20 -4.02
N SER A 172 4.75 3.33 -3.57
CA SER A 172 4.26 2.20 -4.36
C SER A 172 2.79 2.37 -4.73
N PHE A 173 2.36 1.71 -5.81
CA PHE A 173 1.02 1.85 -6.36
C PHE A 173 0.33 0.50 -6.52
N CYS A 174 -0.90 0.42 -6.03
CA CYS A 174 -1.84 -0.68 -6.26
C CYS A 174 -3.03 -0.13 -7.06
N ARG A 175 -3.09 -0.44 -8.35
CA ARG A 175 -4.12 0.10 -9.24
C ARG A 175 -5.45 -0.64 -9.04
N GLY A 176 -6.51 0.08 -8.70
CA GLY A 176 -7.87 -0.45 -8.61
C GLY A 176 -8.77 0.31 -7.65
N ASN A 177 -10.03 -0.12 -7.56
CA ASN A 177 -10.99 0.48 -6.64
C ASN A 177 -10.68 0.04 -5.19
N PRO A 178 -10.47 0.97 -4.24
CA PRO A 178 -10.17 0.64 -2.85
C PRO A 178 -11.36 -0.03 -2.11
N ALA A 179 -12.57 -0.01 -2.67
CA ALA A 179 -13.70 -0.78 -2.15
C ALA A 179 -13.56 -2.30 -2.40
N GLN A 180 -12.69 -2.74 -3.33
CA GLN A 180 -12.51 -4.14 -3.65
C GLN A 180 -11.42 -4.80 -2.80
N GLU A 181 -11.78 -5.90 -2.12
CA GLU A 181 -10.88 -6.64 -1.23
C GLU A 181 -9.60 -7.11 -1.93
N THR A 182 -9.72 -7.66 -3.15
CA THR A 182 -8.59 -8.17 -3.94
C THR A 182 -7.56 -7.08 -4.27
N VAL A 183 -8.00 -5.83 -4.39
CA VAL A 183 -7.14 -4.67 -4.66
C VAL A 183 -6.41 -4.26 -3.39
N VAL A 184 -7.14 -4.09 -2.28
CA VAL A 184 -6.58 -3.66 -0.99
C VAL A 184 -5.63 -4.70 -0.41
N ALA A 185 -5.93 -6.00 -0.58
CA ALA A 185 -5.06 -7.09 -0.12
C ALA A 185 -3.64 -7.00 -0.68
N ARG A 186 -3.47 -6.49 -1.91
CA ARG A 186 -2.14 -6.28 -2.53
C ARG A 186 -1.30 -5.21 -1.84
N ALA A 187 -1.91 -4.31 -1.10
CA ALA A 187 -1.22 -3.25 -0.37
C ALA A 187 -0.66 -3.70 1.01
N ALA A 188 -0.76 -5.00 1.33
CA ALA A 188 -0.33 -5.57 2.62
C ALA A 188 -0.94 -4.85 3.84
N PRO A 189 -2.29 -4.75 3.93
CA PRO A 189 -2.97 -3.92 4.91
C PRO A 189 -2.69 -4.32 6.36
N ALA A 190 -2.56 -5.62 6.65
CA ALA A 190 -2.28 -6.11 8.00
C ALA A 190 -0.89 -5.72 8.53
N ALA A 191 0.06 -5.41 7.64
CA ALA A 191 1.42 -5.00 8.00
C ALA A 191 1.60 -3.48 8.04
N ALA A 192 0.56 -2.71 7.69
CA ALA A 192 0.61 -1.25 7.65
C ALA A 192 0.58 -0.66 9.06
N ARG A 193 1.24 0.50 9.21
CA ARG A 193 1.20 1.31 10.44
C ARG A 193 -0.14 2.01 10.60
N ALA A 194 -0.65 2.58 9.51
CA ALA A 194 -1.90 3.31 9.46
C ALA A 194 -2.43 3.34 8.01
N ALA A 195 -3.73 3.55 7.87
CA ALA A 195 -4.39 3.76 6.59
C ALA A 195 -5.25 5.02 6.60
N TYR A 196 -5.32 5.67 5.44
CA TYR A 196 -6.03 6.92 5.21
C TYR A 196 -6.96 6.73 4.03
N ILE A 197 -8.27 6.90 4.22
CA ILE A 197 -9.27 6.89 3.15
C ILE A 197 -9.55 8.32 2.75
N LEU A 198 -9.37 8.62 1.47
CA LEU A 198 -9.65 9.90 0.86
C LEU A 198 -10.96 9.79 0.07
N SER A 199 -11.85 10.76 0.23
CA SER A 199 -13.05 10.84 -0.61
C SER A 199 -12.66 11.17 -2.05
N GLN A 200 -13.33 10.55 -3.02
CA GLN A 200 -12.99 10.67 -4.44
C GLN A 200 -13.60 11.92 -5.05
N ASP A 201 -12.82 12.59 -5.90
CA ASP A 201 -13.31 13.73 -6.67
C ASP A 201 -14.14 13.25 -7.89
N GLY A 202 -15.08 14.08 -8.35
CA GLY A 202 -15.91 13.80 -9.52
C GLY A 202 -17.18 12.97 -9.26
N LEU A 203 -17.44 12.62 -8.00
CA LEU A 203 -18.69 11.99 -7.55
C LEU A 203 -19.57 13.00 -6.79
N SER A 204 -20.86 12.69 -6.65
CA SER A 204 -21.70 13.40 -5.68
C SER A 204 -21.20 13.16 -4.24
N PRO A 205 -21.45 14.09 -3.29
CA PRO A 205 -21.06 13.91 -1.90
C PRO A 205 -21.56 12.59 -1.28
N GLU A 206 -22.78 12.19 -1.62
CA GLU A 206 -23.40 10.95 -1.16
C GLU A 206 -22.66 9.72 -1.69
N GLU A 207 -22.36 9.67 -2.99
CA GLU A 207 -21.65 8.54 -3.62
C GLU A 207 -20.20 8.43 -3.13
N ALA A 208 -19.51 9.56 -2.98
CA ALA A 208 -18.15 9.60 -2.45
C ALA A 208 -18.10 9.04 -1.02
N ASP A 209 -19.02 9.45 -0.14
CA ASP A 209 -19.07 8.94 1.23
C ASP A 209 -19.50 7.46 1.30
N GLN A 210 -20.41 7.02 0.42
CA GLN A 210 -20.74 5.60 0.29
C GLN A 210 -19.52 4.77 -0.11
N GLN A 211 -18.69 5.27 -1.03
CA GLN A 211 -17.46 4.59 -1.42
C GLN A 211 -16.41 4.60 -0.30
N THR A 212 -16.30 5.70 0.46
CA THR A 212 -15.46 5.77 1.67
C THR A 212 -15.91 4.72 2.69
N LEU A 213 -17.22 4.58 2.92
CA LEU A 213 -17.79 3.62 3.84
C LEU A 213 -17.51 2.17 3.42
N LEU A 214 -17.73 1.84 2.15
CA LEU A 214 -17.42 0.51 1.60
C LEU A 214 -15.92 0.21 1.71
N THR A 215 -15.07 1.19 1.39
CA THR A 215 -13.61 1.08 1.55
C THR A 215 -13.22 0.82 3.00
N ALA A 216 -13.86 1.50 3.94
CA ALA A 216 -13.61 1.31 5.37
C ALA A 216 -13.96 -0.11 5.83
N LEU A 217 -15.13 -0.62 5.43
CA LEU A 217 -15.55 -1.99 5.75
C LEU A 217 -14.59 -3.03 5.16
N THR A 218 -14.24 -2.89 3.88
CA THR A 218 -13.27 -3.77 3.19
C THR A 218 -11.92 -3.75 3.89
N PHE A 219 -11.39 -2.57 4.21
CA PHE A 219 -10.11 -2.43 4.89
C PHE A 219 -10.16 -3.04 6.30
N ARG A 220 -11.22 -2.78 7.06
CA ARG A 220 -11.38 -3.25 8.43
C ARG A 220 -11.50 -4.78 8.50
N GLY A 221 -12.11 -5.41 7.48
CA GLY A 221 -12.14 -6.87 7.32
C GLY A 221 -10.75 -7.48 7.14
N LEU A 222 -9.86 -6.81 6.40
CA LEU A 222 -8.49 -7.28 6.14
C LEU A 222 -7.49 -6.94 7.27
N ALA A 223 -7.69 -5.79 7.93
CA ALA A 223 -6.79 -5.29 8.98
C ALA A 223 -7.57 -4.75 10.20
N PRO A 224 -8.07 -5.64 11.08
CA PRO A 224 -8.93 -5.26 12.21
C PRO A 224 -8.26 -4.38 13.28
N LYS A 225 -6.92 -4.34 13.32
CA LYS A 225 -6.14 -3.66 14.37
C LYS A 225 -5.40 -2.41 13.91
N VAL A 226 -5.32 -2.17 12.59
CA VAL A 226 -4.59 -1.03 12.02
C VAL A 226 -5.40 0.25 12.18
N GLN A 227 -4.75 1.36 12.48
CA GLN A 227 -5.42 2.66 12.60
C GLN A 227 -5.95 3.10 11.23
N LEU A 228 -7.23 3.45 11.18
CA LEU A 228 -7.94 3.82 9.98
C LEU A 228 -8.50 5.23 10.13
N TYR A 229 -8.03 6.13 9.29
CA TYR A 229 -8.51 7.50 9.20
C TYR A 229 -9.31 7.65 7.91
N ALA A 230 -10.39 8.41 7.93
CA ALA A 230 -11.17 8.65 6.73
C ALA A 230 -11.56 10.11 6.58
N GLU A 231 -11.67 10.54 5.34
CA GLU A 231 -12.30 11.79 4.96
C GLU A 231 -13.76 11.52 4.57
N ALA A 232 -14.67 12.41 5.01
CA ALA A 232 -16.06 12.42 4.62
C ALA A 232 -16.44 13.80 4.07
N LEU A 233 -17.46 13.87 3.23
CA LEU A 233 -18.02 15.11 2.71
C LEU A 233 -19.26 15.53 3.50
N LEU A 234 -20.02 14.57 4.05
CA LEU A 234 -21.25 14.83 4.79
C LEU A 234 -21.09 14.51 6.28
N GLU A 235 -21.39 15.49 7.14
CA GLU A 235 -21.34 15.31 8.60
C GLU A 235 -22.24 14.18 9.10
N ALA A 236 -23.39 13.98 8.45
CA ALA A 236 -24.32 12.89 8.76
C ALA A 236 -23.67 11.50 8.69
N ASN A 237 -22.64 11.33 7.84
CA ASN A 237 -21.97 10.06 7.63
C ASN A 237 -20.85 9.75 8.64
N ARG A 238 -20.47 10.71 9.49
CA ARG A 238 -19.46 10.52 10.53
C ARG A 238 -19.77 9.31 11.42
N LYS A 239 -21.02 9.18 11.87
CA LYS A 239 -21.47 8.05 12.71
C LYS A 239 -21.43 6.72 11.96
N HIS A 240 -21.74 6.71 10.67
CA HIS A 240 -21.67 5.50 9.84
C HIS A 240 -20.23 5.02 9.65
N LEU A 241 -19.29 5.93 9.40
CA LEU A 241 -17.87 5.61 9.29
C LEU A 241 -17.28 5.11 10.60
N ALA A 242 -17.65 5.73 11.74
CA ALA A 242 -17.24 5.22 13.05
C ALA A 242 -17.73 3.78 13.28
N ARG A 243 -18.98 3.47 12.91
CA ARG A 243 -19.54 2.11 12.99
C ARG A 243 -18.85 1.12 12.05
N ALA A 244 -18.37 1.57 10.88
CA ALA A 244 -17.51 0.77 10.00
C ALA A 244 -16.09 0.57 10.54
N GLY A 245 -15.79 1.13 11.71
CA GLY A 245 -14.51 1.01 12.38
C GLY A 245 -13.48 2.02 11.89
N VAL A 246 -13.87 3.18 11.35
CA VAL A 246 -12.94 4.31 11.17
C VAL A 246 -12.65 4.93 12.54
N ASP A 247 -11.37 5.12 12.86
CA ASP A 247 -10.91 5.62 14.15
C ASP A 247 -11.06 7.16 14.26
N VAL A 248 -10.77 7.89 13.18
CA VAL A 248 -11.04 9.34 13.10
C VAL A 248 -11.56 9.71 11.72
N THR A 249 -12.65 10.47 11.70
CA THR A 249 -13.22 11.05 10.47
C THR A 249 -12.99 12.55 10.43
N LEU A 250 -12.40 13.02 9.33
CA LEU A 250 -12.33 14.45 8.99
C LEU A 250 -13.44 14.76 8.00
N VAL A 251 -14.31 15.71 8.32
CA VAL A 251 -15.30 16.20 7.36
C VAL A 251 -14.69 17.35 6.57
N ARG A 252 -14.68 17.23 5.25
CA ARG A 252 -14.09 18.23 4.35
C ARG A 252 -14.86 19.54 4.51
N GLY A 253 -14.14 20.65 4.70
CA GLY A 253 -14.73 21.98 4.91
C GLY A 253 -14.89 22.39 6.38
N ASP A 254 -15.12 21.44 7.30
CA ASP A 254 -15.35 21.73 8.74
C ASP A 254 -14.19 22.54 9.36
N LEU A 255 -12.93 22.22 9.04
CA LEU A 255 -11.78 23.00 9.51
C LEU A 255 -11.76 24.42 8.93
N THR A 256 -12.12 24.57 7.65
CA THR A 256 -12.14 25.87 6.96
C THR A 256 -13.24 26.76 7.54
N GLU A 257 -14.40 26.20 7.83
CA GLU A 257 -15.52 26.91 8.45
C GLU A 257 -15.12 27.44 9.83
N ARG A 258 -14.57 26.57 10.69
CA ARG A 258 -14.05 26.96 12.01
C ARG A 258 -12.91 27.98 11.93
N ALA A 259 -12.06 27.87 10.91
CA ALA A 259 -11.01 28.84 10.65
C ALA A 259 -11.59 30.23 10.36
N LEU A 260 -12.58 30.31 9.47
CA LEU A 260 -13.24 31.57 9.12
C LEU A 260 -13.99 32.17 10.31
N GLU A 261 -14.64 31.34 11.13
CA GLU A 261 -15.29 31.75 12.37
C GLU A 261 -14.29 32.39 13.35
N THR A 262 -13.19 31.69 13.64
CA THR A 262 -12.15 32.19 14.58
C THR A 262 -11.42 33.43 14.08
N MET A 263 -11.25 33.59 12.76
CA MET A 263 -10.72 34.83 12.18
C MET A 263 -11.65 36.03 12.42
N GLY A 264 -12.96 35.79 12.41
CA GLY A 264 -13.97 36.80 12.73
C GLY A 264 -13.90 37.28 14.19
N GLU A 265 -13.51 36.39 15.11
CA GLU A 265 -13.26 36.77 16.50
C GLU A 265 -11.97 37.60 16.64
N HIS A 266 -10.85 37.05 16.15
CA HIS A 266 -9.58 37.77 16.15
C HIS A 266 -8.58 37.15 15.14
N PRO A 267 -8.00 37.93 14.20
CA PRO A 267 -7.11 37.40 13.15
C PRO A 267 -5.90 36.60 13.68
N ALA A 268 -5.40 36.94 14.87
CA ALA A 268 -4.27 36.22 15.48
C ALA A 268 -4.59 34.77 15.85
N LEU A 269 -5.87 34.39 16.05
CA LEU A 269 -6.24 33.02 16.42
C LEU A 269 -5.94 32.04 15.29
N TRP A 270 -6.20 32.43 14.04
CA TRP A 270 -5.84 31.60 12.89
C TRP A 270 -4.34 31.41 12.76
N HIS A 271 -3.56 32.50 12.79
CA HIS A 271 -2.10 32.40 12.72
C HIS A 271 -1.49 31.59 13.87
N PHE A 272 -2.13 31.65 15.05
CA PHE A 272 -1.78 30.78 16.17
C PHE A 272 -2.04 29.30 15.82
N LEU A 273 -3.24 28.97 15.32
CA LEU A 273 -3.58 27.61 14.88
C LEU A 273 -2.66 27.09 13.77
N GLU A 274 -2.33 27.92 12.77
CA GLU A 274 -1.38 27.57 11.70
C GLU A 274 -0.01 27.19 12.27
N ARG A 275 0.49 27.95 13.25
CA ARG A 275 1.77 27.65 13.92
C ARG A 275 1.71 26.38 14.76
N LEU A 276 0.56 26.12 15.38
CA LEU A 276 0.35 24.89 16.14
C LEU A 276 0.34 23.65 15.23
N LEU A 277 -0.38 23.72 14.11
CA LEU A 277 -0.49 22.64 13.13
C LEU A 277 0.84 22.44 12.38
N GLY A 278 1.54 23.53 12.07
CA GLY A 278 2.87 23.58 11.47
C GLY A 278 2.99 22.95 10.08
N THR A 279 4.16 23.09 9.46
CA THR A 279 4.58 22.30 8.29
C THR A 279 5.42 21.10 8.73
N SER A 280 5.48 20.02 7.92
CA SER A 280 6.20 18.78 8.27
C SER A 280 7.64 19.09 8.70
N GLY A 281 7.98 18.80 9.96
CA GLY A 281 9.31 19.07 10.56
C GLY A 281 9.37 20.22 11.57
N ASN A 282 8.41 21.17 11.57
CA ASN A 282 8.39 22.31 12.50
C ASN A 282 7.02 22.49 13.19
N ARG A 283 6.50 21.41 13.80
CA ARG A 283 5.25 21.44 14.55
C ARG A 283 5.50 21.84 16.00
N ALA A 284 4.77 22.84 16.49
CA ALA A 284 4.81 23.22 17.90
C ALA A 284 4.21 22.11 18.79
N MET A 285 3.16 21.44 18.30
CA MET A 285 2.45 20.40 19.03
C MET A 285 3.13 19.03 18.93
N ARG A 286 3.26 18.35 20.07
CA ARG A 286 3.67 16.94 20.16
C ARG A 286 2.80 16.19 21.14
N ALA A 287 2.46 14.95 20.81
CA ALA A 287 1.83 14.01 21.73
C ALA A 287 2.87 13.03 22.27
N ARG A 288 2.83 12.73 23.58
CA ARG A 288 3.60 11.64 24.19
C ARG A 288 2.75 10.86 25.19
N ALA A 289 3.14 9.61 25.44
CA ALA A 289 2.57 8.83 26.52
C ALA A 289 2.92 9.45 27.88
N MET A 290 2.01 9.27 28.84
CA MET A 290 2.20 9.70 30.21
C MET A 290 2.96 8.62 30.99
N SER A 291 3.91 9.03 31.85
CA SER A 291 4.60 8.10 32.74
C SER A 291 3.68 7.64 33.88
N HIS A 292 4.06 6.55 34.56
CA HIS A 292 3.28 6.05 35.70
C HIS A 292 3.23 7.09 36.85
N ASP A 293 4.30 7.84 37.05
CA ASP A 293 4.39 8.85 38.12
C ASP A 293 3.51 10.07 37.79
N GLU A 294 3.47 10.47 36.52
CA GLU A 294 2.65 11.59 36.05
C GLU A 294 1.14 11.34 36.18
N LYS A 295 0.71 10.07 36.06
CA LYS A 295 -0.70 9.67 36.21
C LYS A 295 -1.28 9.94 37.59
N GLY A 296 -0.44 10.00 38.63
CA GLY A 296 -0.86 10.32 40.00
C GLY A 296 -0.83 11.81 40.34
N LEU A 297 -0.37 12.66 39.42
CA LEU A 297 -0.27 14.10 39.65
C LEU A 297 -1.60 14.80 39.36
N ARG A 298 -1.77 15.97 39.99
CA ARG A 298 -2.77 16.95 39.53
C ARG A 298 -2.25 17.67 38.28
N TRP A 299 -3.16 18.17 37.45
CA TRP A 299 -2.82 18.87 36.21
C TRP A 299 -1.80 20.01 36.43
N SER A 300 -2.02 20.88 37.41
CA SER A 300 -1.13 21.99 37.74
C SER A 300 0.27 21.53 38.16
N ALA A 301 0.35 20.46 38.94
CA ALA A 301 1.61 19.84 39.34
C ALA A 301 2.34 19.21 38.15
N LEU A 302 1.60 18.56 37.24
CA LEU A 302 2.14 18.00 36.00
C LEU A 302 2.69 19.10 35.08
N VAL A 303 1.96 20.21 34.92
CA VAL A 303 2.43 21.37 34.14
C VAL A 303 3.72 21.94 34.74
N GLY A 304 3.76 22.14 36.06
CA GLY A 304 4.96 22.60 36.75
C GLY A 304 6.14 21.64 36.58
N HIS A 305 5.90 20.34 36.69
CA HIS A 305 6.91 19.30 36.51
C HIS A 305 7.47 19.30 35.08
N ALA A 306 6.61 19.35 34.07
CA ALA A 306 7.02 19.36 32.66
C ALA A 306 7.82 20.61 32.29
N LEU A 307 7.42 21.79 32.80
CA LEU A 307 8.15 23.03 32.59
C LEU A 307 9.52 23.00 33.27
N ALA A 308 9.61 22.48 34.50
CA ALA A 308 10.88 22.34 35.22
C ALA A 308 11.85 21.36 34.53
N ALA A 309 11.31 20.30 33.91
CA ALA A 309 12.08 19.34 33.14
C ALA A 309 12.50 19.84 31.75
N GLY A 310 11.91 20.94 31.26
CA GLY A 310 12.14 21.45 29.91
C GLY A 310 11.44 20.65 28.80
N ASP A 311 10.42 19.86 29.15
CA ASP A 311 9.67 18.98 28.22
C ASP A 311 8.71 19.75 27.30
N GLY A 312 8.50 21.03 27.56
CA GLY A 312 7.51 21.89 26.91
C GLY A 312 6.31 22.17 27.81
N LEU A 313 5.33 22.91 27.29
CA LEU A 313 4.11 23.26 28.01
C LEU A 313 3.00 22.23 27.73
N PRO A 314 2.56 21.42 28.72
CA PRO A 314 1.37 20.60 28.57
C PRO A 314 0.13 21.47 28.38
N VAL A 315 -0.67 21.16 27.35
CA VAL A 315 -1.89 21.89 27.02
C VAL A 315 -3.14 21.02 27.02
N ALA A 316 -2.98 19.70 26.87
CA ALA A 316 -4.09 18.76 26.92
C ALA A 316 -3.64 17.37 27.36
N VAL A 317 -4.61 16.55 27.81
CA VAL A 317 -4.45 15.10 27.99
C VAL A 317 -5.33 14.36 27.00
N PHE A 318 -4.92 13.16 26.60
CA PHE A 318 -5.67 12.34 25.66
C PHE A 318 -5.80 10.89 26.10
N ARG A 319 -6.88 10.26 25.66
CA ARG A 319 -7.11 8.83 25.77
C ARG A 319 -7.17 8.21 24.37
N LEU A 320 -6.23 7.32 24.09
CA LEU A 320 -6.19 6.46 22.91
C LEU A 320 -7.08 5.23 23.19
N ARG A 321 -8.37 5.36 22.86
CA ARG A 321 -9.43 4.33 22.83
C ARG A 321 -10.24 4.19 24.13
N ARG A 322 -11.56 4.10 23.97
CA ARG A 322 -12.44 3.31 24.84
C ARG A 322 -13.23 2.34 23.97
N ASP A 323 -13.41 1.13 24.46
CA ASP A 323 -14.43 0.21 23.96
C ASP A 323 -15.78 0.89 24.21
N ILE A 324 -16.62 1.01 23.16
CA ILE A 324 -18.00 1.46 23.33
C ILE A 324 -18.76 0.33 23.99
N THR A 325 -19.33 0.62 25.16
CA THR A 325 -20.33 -0.25 25.77
C THR A 325 -21.70 0.11 25.20
N ILE A 326 -22.56 -0.88 24.96
CA ILE A 326 -23.94 -0.70 24.46
C ILE A 326 -24.70 0.36 25.27
N LYS A 327 -24.40 0.50 26.58
CA LYS A 327 -24.97 1.51 27.48
C LYS A 327 -24.78 2.95 27.01
N GLU A 328 -23.69 3.26 26.30
CA GLU A 328 -23.39 4.63 25.86
C GLU A 328 -24.09 5.00 24.53
N LEU A 329 -24.72 4.03 23.85
CA LEU A 329 -25.35 4.21 22.54
C LEU A 329 -26.88 4.18 22.58
N LEU A 330 -27.43 3.88 23.75
CA LEU A 330 -28.83 3.66 23.99
C LEU A 330 -29.37 4.79 24.87
N ASP A 331 -30.54 5.30 24.51
CA ASP A 331 -31.17 6.42 25.20
C ASP A 331 -31.81 5.88 26.50
N ALA A 332 -31.39 6.40 27.66
CA ALA A 332 -31.77 5.84 28.96
C ALA A 332 -33.29 5.89 29.22
N ASP A 333 -33.99 6.77 28.50
CA ASP A 333 -35.44 6.99 28.59
C ASP A 333 -36.26 6.12 27.61
N SER A 334 -35.60 5.34 26.74
CA SER A 334 -36.28 4.41 25.82
C SER A 334 -36.50 3.04 26.49
N ALA A 335 -37.76 2.62 26.60
CA ALA A 335 -38.12 1.31 27.16
C ALA A 335 -37.56 0.12 26.33
N LEU A 336 -37.40 0.31 25.02
CA LEU A 336 -36.80 -0.68 24.13
C LEU A 336 -35.31 -0.87 24.43
N ASP A 337 -34.63 0.22 24.74
CA ASP A 337 -33.20 0.29 24.97
C ASP A 337 -32.83 -0.38 26.31
N GLN A 338 -33.68 -0.20 27.34
CA GLN A 338 -33.55 -0.92 28.62
C GLN A 338 -33.74 -2.42 28.45
N PHE A 339 -34.70 -2.86 27.63
CA PHE A 339 -34.92 -4.28 27.34
C PHE A 339 -33.70 -4.90 26.62
N ILE A 340 -33.09 -4.18 25.68
CA ILE A 340 -31.87 -4.62 25.00
C ILE A 340 -30.73 -4.78 26.02
N LEU A 341 -30.54 -3.81 26.93
CA LEU A 341 -29.51 -3.87 27.97
C LEU A 341 -29.68 -5.06 28.93
N GLU A 342 -30.91 -5.35 29.34
CA GLU A 342 -31.21 -6.52 30.18
C GLU A 342 -30.85 -7.82 29.48
N LEU A 343 -31.20 -7.94 28.19
CA LEU A 343 -30.88 -9.13 27.39
C LEU A 343 -29.36 -9.36 27.31
N PHE A 344 -28.57 -8.33 27.02
CA PHE A 344 -27.11 -8.45 26.96
C PHE A 344 -26.49 -8.85 28.31
N SER A 345 -27.02 -8.30 29.42
CA SER A 345 -26.57 -8.66 30.77
C SER A 345 -26.87 -10.13 31.12
N ALA A 346 -28.04 -10.63 30.72
CA ALA A 346 -28.49 -11.99 31.01
C ALA A 346 -27.67 -13.06 30.27
N TYR A 347 -27.09 -12.72 29.10
CA TYR A 347 -26.25 -13.62 28.31
C TYR A 347 -24.74 -13.47 28.60
N GLY A 348 -24.34 -12.68 29.59
CA GLY A 348 -22.92 -12.50 29.96
C GLY A 348 -22.07 -11.85 28.87
N GLN A 349 -22.69 -11.16 27.91
CA GLN A 349 -22.01 -10.40 26.88
C GLN A 349 -21.81 -8.97 27.42
N GLU A 350 -20.57 -8.52 27.61
CA GLU A 350 -20.25 -7.17 28.10
C GLU A 350 -20.67 -6.01 27.16
N GLY A 351 -21.54 -6.27 26.18
CA GLY A 351 -22.09 -5.23 25.31
C GLY A 351 -21.02 -4.41 24.60
N ARG A 352 -19.90 -5.02 24.21
CA ARG A 352 -18.83 -4.34 23.45
C ARG A 352 -19.28 -4.22 22.00
N LEU A 353 -19.65 -3.01 21.55
CA LEU A 353 -20.24 -2.83 20.21
C LEU A 353 -19.40 -1.98 19.23
N GLY A 354 -18.34 -1.30 19.68
CA GLY A 354 -17.51 -0.50 18.76
C GLY A 354 -16.32 0.21 19.40
N ARG A 355 -15.62 1.01 18.60
CA ARG A 355 -14.47 1.85 19.00
C ARG A 355 -14.81 3.31 18.75
N GLN A 356 -14.63 4.19 19.74
CA GLN A 356 -14.58 5.63 19.51
C GLN A 356 -13.12 6.09 19.37
N GLY A 357 -12.92 7.10 18.54
CA GLY A 357 -11.63 7.77 18.33
C GLY A 357 -11.04 8.37 19.61
N PRO A 358 -9.82 8.92 19.54
CA PRO A 358 -9.17 9.51 20.70
C PRO A 358 -9.99 10.66 21.29
N ALA A 359 -10.14 10.66 22.62
CA ALA A 359 -10.74 11.76 23.36
C ALA A 359 -9.64 12.67 23.90
N VAL A 360 -9.84 14.00 23.84
CA VAL A 360 -8.87 15.00 24.27
C VAL A 360 -9.55 15.98 25.23
N ALA A 361 -8.94 16.21 26.39
CA ALA A 361 -9.34 17.25 27.32
C ALA A 361 -8.28 18.36 27.32
N VAL A 362 -8.63 19.53 26.77
CA VAL A 362 -7.76 20.70 26.71
C VAL A 362 -7.85 21.46 28.03
N ASN A 363 -6.72 21.77 28.64
CA ASN A 363 -6.60 22.43 29.93
C ASN A 363 -7.61 21.91 30.99
N PRO A 364 -7.54 20.62 31.36
CA PRO A 364 -8.57 19.96 32.18
C PRO A 364 -8.71 20.51 33.60
N GLY A 365 -7.71 21.26 34.09
CA GLY A 365 -7.67 21.71 35.49
C GLY A 365 -7.40 20.57 36.48
N ASP A 366 -7.35 20.91 37.77
CA ASP A 366 -6.96 19.98 38.85
C ASP A 366 -8.07 19.03 39.30
N GLY A 367 -9.30 19.23 38.81
CA GLY A 367 -10.44 18.39 39.16
C GLY A 367 -10.51 17.06 38.40
N LEU A 368 -9.65 16.86 37.40
CA LEU A 368 -9.65 15.68 36.56
C LEU A 368 -8.58 14.68 37.01
N ASP A 369 -8.97 13.42 37.19
CA ASP A 369 -8.04 12.33 37.48
C ASP A 369 -7.26 11.96 36.20
N LEU A 370 -5.93 12.04 36.27
CA LEU A 370 -5.04 11.76 35.16
C LEU A 370 -4.78 10.26 34.96
N ALA A 371 -5.14 9.41 35.93
CA ALA A 371 -4.91 7.97 35.87
C ALA A 371 -5.56 7.31 34.63
N ASP A 372 -6.74 7.81 34.27
CA ASP A 372 -7.52 7.30 33.14
C ASP A 372 -7.04 7.81 31.77
N PHE A 373 -5.97 8.61 31.69
CA PHE A 373 -5.44 9.13 30.42
C PHE A 373 -4.20 8.36 29.96
N ASP A 374 -4.01 8.27 28.65
CA ASP A 374 -2.90 7.54 28.04
C ASP A 374 -1.69 8.44 27.81
N GLY A 375 -1.92 9.75 27.64
CA GLY A 375 -0.87 10.68 27.31
C GLY A 375 -1.27 12.13 27.38
N LEU A 376 -0.33 12.97 26.97
CA LEU A 376 -0.43 14.43 27.00
C LEU A 376 0.07 15.08 25.70
N ILE A 377 -0.53 16.22 25.38
CA ILE A 377 -0.17 17.08 24.25
C ILE A 377 0.61 18.26 24.81
N LEU A 378 1.80 18.49 24.24
CA LEU A 378 2.79 19.48 24.65
C LEU A 378 2.98 20.51 23.54
N LEU A 379 3.22 21.76 23.92
CA LEU A 379 3.79 22.79 23.08
C LEU A 379 5.29 22.89 23.33
N LYS A 380 6.08 22.66 22.27
CA LYS A 380 7.52 22.92 22.32
C LYS A 380 7.81 24.41 22.18
N THR A 381 8.83 24.86 22.88
CA THR A 381 9.43 26.18 22.66
C THR A 381 9.91 26.27 21.21
N GLN A 382 9.35 27.21 20.44
CA GLN A 382 9.82 27.52 19.09
C GLN A 382 10.80 28.70 19.14
N ALA A 383 11.77 28.72 18.22
CA ALA A 383 12.60 29.90 18.02
C ALA A 383 11.71 31.09 17.61
N PRO A 384 12.02 32.32 18.06
CA PRO A 384 11.25 33.50 17.69
C PRO A 384 11.20 33.64 16.16
N PRO A 385 10.08 34.11 15.59
CA PRO A 385 9.95 34.26 14.16
C PRO A 385 11.08 35.13 13.62
N THR A 386 11.84 34.61 12.66
CA THR A 386 12.75 35.41 11.85
C THR A 386 11.94 36.53 11.22
N LYS A 387 12.38 37.79 11.42
CA LYS A 387 11.71 38.97 10.85
C LYS A 387 11.45 38.73 9.37
N VAL A 388 10.18 38.74 8.98
CA VAL A 388 9.75 38.75 7.59
C VAL A 388 10.47 39.92 6.91
N HIS A 389 11.18 39.66 5.82
CA HIS A 389 11.75 40.70 4.97
C HIS A 389 10.64 41.72 4.65
N ALA A 390 10.82 42.96 5.12
CA ALA A 390 10.08 44.08 4.57
C ALA A 390 10.33 44.09 3.06
N PRO A 391 9.30 44.29 2.22
CA PRO A 391 9.54 44.51 0.80
C PRO A 391 10.50 45.70 0.69
N ALA A 392 11.56 45.53 -0.09
CA ALA A 392 12.46 46.62 -0.44
C ALA A 392 11.59 47.75 -0.97
N GLY A 393 11.54 48.86 -0.24
CA GLY A 393 10.93 50.09 -0.74
C GLY A 393 11.64 50.43 -2.04
N ASP A 394 10.87 50.58 -3.10
CA ASP A 394 11.33 51.17 -4.35
C ASP A 394 12.01 52.49 -4.00
N GLY A 395 13.33 52.51 -4.17
CA GLY A 395 14.10 53.72 -4.06
C GLY A 395 13.69 54.64 -5.19
N GLU A 396 12.90 55.67 -4.87
CA GLU A 396 12.99 56.94 -5.56
C GLU A 396 14.46 57.37 -5.56
N GLN A 397 15.05 57.41 -6.75
CA GLN A 397 16.28 58.15 -7.00
C GLN A 397 15.94 59.49 -7.67
N PRO A 398 16.75 60.52 -7.37
CA PRO A 398 16.37 61.94 -7.38
C PRO A 398 16.28 62.60 -8.76
#